data_AF-A0A2W5ABT7-F1
#
_entry.id   AF-A0A2W5ABT7-F1
#
_cell.length_a   1.000
_cell.length_b   1.000
_cell.length_c   1.000
_cell.angle_alpha   90.00
_cell.angle_beta   90.00
_cell.angle_gamma   90.00
#
_symmetry.space_group_name_H-M   'P 1'
#
loop_
_entity.id
_entity.type
_entity.pdbx_description
1 polymer ?
#
loop_
_entity_poly.entity_id
_entity_poly.type
_entity_poly.pdbx_seq_one_letter_code
_entity_poly.pdbx_strand_id
1 'polypeptide(L)'
;MVRTRSLSPIARNVLAALAEAGERWSHGYELCRLAGVKSGTLYPLLIRLEQQGRLEAQWLPPSEPGRPPRHAYRLTASGRALAQQNPPLRADAGMIGKPA
;
A
#
# COMPACT_ATOMS: atom_id res chain seq x y z
N MET A 1 -22.13 16.47 11.94
CA MET A 1 -22.03 15.15 11.25
C MET A 1 -20.66 15.06 10.58
N VAL A 2 -19.74 14.24 11.10
CA VAL A 2 -18.48 13.95 10.42
C VAL A 2 -18.82 13.12 9.18
N ARG A 3 -18.58 13.67 7.99
CA ARG A 3 -18.78 12.92 6.74
C ARG A 3 -17.75 11.80 6.71
N THR A 4 -18.16 10.58 7.06
CA THR A 4 -17.33 9.38 6.86
C THR A 4 -17.18 9.18 5.36
N ARG A 5 -16.15 9.80 4.77
CA ARG A 5 -15.83 9.57 3.37
C ARG A 5 -15.25 8.18 3.26
N SER A 6 -15.92 7.32 2.50
CA SER A 6 -15.41 6.00 2.14
C SER A 6 -14.02 6.11 1.53
N LEU A 7 -13.13 5.15 1.85
CA LEU A 7 -11.80 5.09 1.22
C LEU A 7 -11.92 4.95 -0.29
N SER A 8 -11.06 5.68 -1.02
CA SER A 8 -11.00 5.59 -2.48
C SER A 8 -10.60 4.18 -2.95
N PRO A 9 -10.97 3.76 -4.16
CA PRO A 9 -10.57 2.46 -4.72
C PRO A 9 -9.06 2.25 -4.68
N ILE A 10 -8.30 3.30 -5.04
CA ILE A 10 -6.84 3.34 -4.97
C ILE A 10 -6.33 3.05 -3.55
N ALA A 11 -6.92 3.68 -2.53
CA ALA A 11 -6.50 3.45 -1.15
C ALA A 11 -6.78 2.01 -0.70
N ARG A 12 -7.90 1.43 -1.12
CA ARG A 12 -8.23 0.02 -0.82
C ARG A 12 -7.24 -0.94 -1.48
N ASN A 13 -6.84 -0.69 -2.72
CA ASN A 13 -5.85 -1.52 -3.42
C ASN A 13 -4.47 -1.46 -2.76
N VAL A 14 -4.02 -0.27 -2.33
CA VAL A 14 -2.76 -0.12 -1.59
C VAL A 14 -2.81 -0.83 -0.24
N LEU A 15 -3.92 -0.71 0.49
CA LEU A 15 -4.14 -1.43 1.75
C LEU A 15 -4.15 -2.95 1.54
N ALA A 16 -4.77 -3.44 0.47
CA ALA A 16 -4.78 -4.86 0.12
C ALA A 16 -3.37 -5.38 -0.17
N ALA A 17 -2.60 -4.69 -1.01
CA ALA A 17 -1.22 -5.07 -1.32
C ALA A 17 -0.33 -5.12 -0.08
N LEU A 18 -0.47 -4.16 0.84
CA LEU A 18 0.24 -4.17 2.11
C LEU A 18 -0.25 -5.29 3.06
N ALA A 19 -1.54 -5.63 3.03
CA ALA A 19 -2.09 -6.70 3.86
C ALA A 19 -1.62 -8.08 3.40
N GLU A 20 -1.49 -8.31 2.09
CA GLU A 20 -0.92 -9.53 1.51
C GLU A 20 0.57 -9.72 1.87
N ALA A 21 1.31 -8.61 2.06
CA ALA A 21 2.68 -8.67 2.56
C ALA A 21 2.76 -9.19 4.00
N GLY A 22 1.70 -9.02 4.80
CA GLY A 22 1.63 -9.47 6.19
C GLY A 22 2.60 -8.71 7.10
N GLU A 23 3.49 -9.44 7.77
CA GLU A 23 4.52 -8.86 8.64
C GLU A 23 5.77 -8.40 7.89
N ARG A 24 5.86 -8.70 6.60
CA ARG A 24 6.99 -8.31 5.73
C ARG A 24 6.93 -6.82 5.43
N TRP A 25 8.10 -6.24 5.19
CA TRP A 25 8.24 -4.87 4.74
C TRP A 25 8.03 -4.77 3.23
N SER A 26 7.18 -3.84 2.80
CA SER A 26 6.93 -3.56 1.37
C SER A 26 7.63 -2.29 0.93
N HIS A 27 8.13 -2.26 -0.31
CA HIS A 27 8.79 -1.07 -0.86
C HIS A 27 7.84 -0.24 -1.73
N GLY A 28 7.97 1.08 -1.69
CA GLY A 28 7.09 1.99 -2.44
C GLY A 28 7.01 1.68 -3.95
N TYR A 29 8.12 1.29 -4.57
CA TYR A 29 8.14 0.90 -5.99
C TYR A 29 7.30 -0.35 -6.28
N GLU A 30 7.38 -1.36 -5.41
CA GLU A 30 6.60 -2.58 -5.53
C GLU A 30 5.11 -2.29 -5.30
N LEU A 31 4.79 -1.48 -4.30
CA LEU A 31 3.42 -1.05 -4.01
C LEU A 31 2.77 -0.31 -5.18
N CYS A 32 3.53 0.56 -5.89
CA CYS A 32 3.05 1.19 -7.11
C CYS A 32 2.63 0.14 -8.16
N ARG A 33 3.45 -0.91 -8.35
CA ARG A 33 3.18 -1.97 -9.33
C ARG A 33 1.99 -2.85 -8.93
N LEU A 34 1.96 -3.30 -7.67
CA LEU A 34 0.90 -4.18 -7.16
C LEU A 34 -0.47 -3.47 -7.11
N ALA A 35 -0.51 -2.22 -6.65
CA ALA A 35 -1.76 -1.48 -6.54
C ALA A 35 -2.17 -0.75 -7.83
N GLY A 36 -1.33 -0.75 -8.87
CA GLY A 36 -1.60 -0.08 -10.15
C GLY A 36 -1.63 1.45 -10.05
N VAL A 37 -0.81 2.04 -9.17
CA VAL A 37 -0.85 3.47 -8.84
C VAL A 37 0.47 4.16 -9.14
N LYS A 38 0.39 5.45 -9.50
CA LYS A 38 1.58 6.29 -9.68
C LYS A 38 2.16 6.69 -8.32
N SER A 39 3.47 6.90 -8.27
CA SER A 39 4.20 7.37 -7.08
C SER A 39 3.61 8.66 -6.48
N GLY A 40 3.22 9.62 -7.33
CA GLY A 40 2.59 10.87 -6.90
C GLY A 40 1.25 10.69 -6.17
N THR A 41 0.60 9.55 -6.32
CA THR A 41 -0.62 9.19 -5.57
C THR A 41 -0.30 8.30 -4.37
N LEU A 42 0.67 7.38 -4.52
CA LEU A 42 1.06 6.45 -3.47
C LEU A 42 1.63 7.17 -2.25
N TYR A 43 2.65 8.03 -2.41
CA TYR A 43 3.36 8.59 -1.27
C TYR A 43 2.50 9.49 -0.39
N PRO A 44 1.66 10.40 -0.92
CA PRO A 44 0.72 11.16 -0.10
C PRO A 44 -0.33 10.30 0.63
N LEU A 45 -0.62 9.09 0.14
CA LEU A 45 -1.48 8.15 0.84
C LEU A 45 -0.72 7.47 1.98
N LEU A 46 0.50 6.97 1.73
CA LEU A 46 1.34 6.31 2.74
C LEU A 46 1.61 7.25 3.93
N ILE A 47 1.95 8.51 3.66
CA ILE A 47 2.16 9.55 4.68
C ILE A 47 0.90 9.72 5.55
N ARG A 48 -0.29 9.77 4.93
CA ARG A 48 -1.54 9.90 5.70
C ARG A 48 -1.84 8.67 6.56
N LEU A 49 -1.56 7.46 6.05
CA LEU A 49 -1.75 6.23 6.81
C LEU A 49 -0.78 6.15 7.99
N GLU A 50 0.46 6.58 7.79
CA GLU A 50 1.48 6.68 8.85
C GLU A 50 1.06 7.68 9.92
N GLN A 51 0.68 8.90 9.54
CA GLN A 51 0.18 9.93 10.46
C GLN A 51 -1.06 9.49 11.26
N GLN A 52 -1.84 8.54 10.73
CA GLN A 52 -3.00 7.95 11.40
C GLN A 52 -2.66 6.72 12.25
N GLY A 53 -1.38 6.34 12.38
CA GLY A 53 -0.93 5.14 13.10
C GLY A 53 -1.37 3.83 12.45
N ARG A 54 -1.71 3.85 11.16
CA ARG A 54 -2.14 2.67 10.38
C ARG A 54 -1.00 2.02 9.60
N LEU A 55 0.11 2.71 9.48
CA LEU A 55 1.28 2.28 8.74
C LEU A 55 2.54 2.60 9.55
N GLU A 56 3.49 1.68 9.55
CA GLU A 56 4.87 1.91 9.96
C GLU A 56 5.70 2.17 8.71
N ALA A 57 6.57 3.18 8.76
CA ALA A 57 7.55 3.46 7.74
C ALA A 57 8.94 3.49 8.36
N GLN A 58 9.91 2.84 7.73
CA GLN A 58 11.30 2.89 8.17
C GLN A 58 12.26 2.81 6.99
N TRP A 59 13.46 3.37 7.17
CA TRP A 59 14.57 3.14 6.26
C TRP A 59 15.19 1.78 6.57
N LEU A 60 15.12 0.86 5.61
CA LEU A 60 15.82 -0.41 5.72
C LEU A 60 17.22 -0.31 5.09
N PRO A 61 18.22 -0.97 5.69
CA PRO A 61 19.50 -1.14 5.05
C PRO A 61 19.30 -1.86 3.71
N PRO A 62 20.18 -1.61 2.74
CA PRO A 62 20.09 -2.27 1.46
C PRO A 62 20.28 -3.79 1.64
N SER A 63 19.47 -4.59 0.96
CA SER A 63 19.63 -6.05 0.93
C SER A 63 20.94 -6.47 0.25
N GLU A 64 21.54 -5.59 -0.55
CA GLU A 64 22.79 -5.82 -1.28
C GLU A 64 23.81 -4.71 -1.00
N PRO A 65 25.11 -5.04 -0.85
CA PRO A 65 26.17 -4.04 -0.72
C PRO A 65 26.18 -3.06 -1.91
N GLY A 66 26.27 -1.76 -1.63
CA GLY A 66 26.37 -0.71 -2.67
C GLY A 66 25.04 -0.16 -3.18
N ARG A 67 23.89 -0.58 -2.64
CA ARG A 67 22.60 0.07 -2.91
C ARG A 67 22.26 1.11 -1.84
N PRO A 68 21.55 2.20 -2.16
CA PRO A 68 21.06 3.12 -1.15
C PRO A 68 20.00 2.44 -0.26
N PRO A 69 19.90 2.85 1.02
CA PRO A 69 18.78 2.49 1.88
C PRO A 69 17.44 2.77 1.19
N ARG A 70 16.42 1.96 1.48
CA ARG A 70 15.08 2.12 0.89
C ARG A 70 14.04 2.28 1.97
N HIS A 71 13.11 3.21 1.77
CA HIS A 71 11.90 3.27 2.57
C HIS A 71 11.12 1.97 2.41
N ALA A 72 10.72 1.42 3.54
CA ALA A 72 9.91 0.24 3.64
C ALA A 72 8.71 0.53 4.53
N TYR A 73 7.58 -0.08 4.18
CA TYR A 73 6.29 0.20 4.74
C TYR A 73 5.62 -1.09 5.18
N ARG A 74 4.91 -1.04 6.31
CA ARG A 74 4.16 -2.20 6.84
C ARG A 74 2.89 -1.71 7.53
N LEU A 75 1.79 -2.47 7.44
CA LEU A 75 0.59 -2.12 8.20
C LEU A 75 0.77 -2.41 9.68
N THR A 76 0.28 -1.50 10.51
CA THR A 76 0.04 -1.79 11.94
C THR A 76 -1.16 -2.71 12.09
N ALA A 77 -1.45 -3.17 13.32
CA ALA A 77 -2.68 -3.91 13.61
C ALA A 77 -3.93 -3.12 13.17
N SER A 78 -3.97 -1.81 13.46
CA SER A 78 -5.05 -0.90 13.05
C SER A 78 -5.12 -0.71 11.52
N GLY A 79 -3.99 -0.74 10.84
CA GLY A 79 -3.92 -0.74 9.37
C GLY A 79 -4.48 -2.01 8.75
N ARG A 80 -4.15 -3.18 9.31
CA ARG A 80 -4.68 -4.47 8.88
C ARG A 80 -6.19 -4.56 9.08
N ALA A 81 -6.70 -4.11 10.23
CA ALA A 81 -8.14 -4.03 10.47
C ALA A 81 -8.84 -3.11 9.45
N LEU A 82 -8.23 -1.98 9.09
CA LEU A 82 -8.77 -1.09 8.06
C LEU A 82 -8.85 -1.77 6.70
N ALA A 83 -7.79 -2.49 6.30
CA ALA A 83 -7.75 -3.23 5.04
C ALA A 83 -8.85 -4.30 4.99
N GLN A 84 -9.04 -5.06 6.08
CA GLN A 84 -10.10 -6.06 6.19
C GLN A 84 -11.51 -5.48 6.08
N GLN A 85 -11.75 -4.31 6.67
CA GLN A 85 -13.03 -3.59 6.59
C GLN A 85 -13.26 -2.93 5.23
N ASN A 86 -12.21 -2.72 4.45
CA ASN A 86 -12.26 -2.03 3.16
C ASN A 86 -11.55 -2.86 2.10
N PRO A 87 -12.11 -4.03 1.74
CA PRO A 87 -11.51 -4.89 0.72
C PRO A 87 -11.37 -4.13 -0.61
N PRO A 88 -10.39 -4.51 -1.44
CA PRO A 88 -10.26 -3.92 -2.78
C PRO A 88 -11.59 -4.10 -3.51
N LEU A 89 -12.04 -3.04 -4.17
CA LEU A 89 -13.17 -3.19 -5.06
C LEU A 89 -12.70 -4.12 -6.18
N ARG A 90 -13.40 -5.23 -6.40
CA ARG A 90 -13.18 -6.05 -7.60
C ARG A 90 -13.30 -5.10 -8.77
N ALA A 91 -12.18 -4.80 -9.42
CA ALA A 91 -12.23 -4.46 -10.81
C ALA A 91 -12.88 -5.68 -11.45
N ASP A 92 -14.04 -5.49 -12.06
CA ASP A 92 -14.49 -6.39 -13.10
C ASP A 92 -13.27 -6.73 -13.95
N ALA A 93 -12.90 -8.01 -13.96
CA ALA A 93 -11.73 -8.50 -14.66
C ALA A 93 -12.01 -8.40 -16.17
N GLY A 94 -11.84 -7.21 -16.73
CA GLY A 94 -12.00 -6.89 -18.13
C GLY A 94 -10.83 -6.02 -18.57
N MET A 95 -9.90 -6.63 -19.33
CA MET A 95 -8.66 -6.05 -19.90
C MET A 95 -7.58 -5.79 -18.85
N ILE A 96 -6.43 -6.47 -18.87
CA ILE A 96 -5.44 -6.39 -19.95
C ILE A 96 -4.77 -7.76 -20.13
N GLY A 97 -4.96 -8.36 -21.31
CA GLY A 97 -4.17 -9.50 -21.72
C GLY A 97 -2.73 -9.09 -22.02
N LYS A 98 -1.82 -10.02 -21.73
CA LYS A 98 -0.84 -10.44 -22.74
C LYS A 98 -0.52 -11.92 -22.51
N PRO A 99 -1.00 -12.85 -23.36
CA PRO A 99 -0.38 -14.17 -23.45
C PRO A 99 1.02 -14.01 -24.07
N ALA A 100 1.88 -14.98 -23.76
CA ALA A 100 3.25 -15.11 -24.24
C ALA A 100 3.37 -15.04 -25.77
#